data_AF-A0A0B0DDH0-F1
#
_entry.id   AF-A0A0B0DDH0-F1
#
_cell.length_a   1.000
_cell.length_b   1.000
_cell.length_c   1.000
_cell.angle_alpha   90.00
_cell.angle_beta   90.00
_cell.angle_gamma   90.00
#
_symmetry.space_group_name_H-M   'P 1'
#
loop_
_entity.id
_entity.type
_entity.pdbx_description
1 polymer ?
#
loop_
_entity_poly.entity_id
_entity_poly.type
_entity_poly.pdbx_seq_one_letter_code
_entity_poly.pdbx_strand_id
1 'polypeptide(L)'
;MACRLAGLSRSAYRRPLQGETTADPDLALRDWLRAYAKKHPRWGYRRAYHDARGEGWVVNHKKIQRLWREEGLRVPQRRRRKRVGSSTVDAPAAVAPNLVWAVDFQFDADEQGRPIKI
;
A
#
# COMPACT_ATOMS: atom_id res chain seq x y z
N MET A 1 21.71 -51.21 5.69
CA MET A 1 22.68 -50.36 6.42
C MET A 1 22.98 -49.12 5.57
N ALA A 2 22.06 -48.17 5.43
CA ALA A 2 22.24 -47.02 4.53
C ALA A 2 22.49 -45.69 5.27
N CYS A 3 21.73 -45.38 6.34
CA CYS A 3 21.84 -44.10 7.06
C CYS A 3 23.20 -43.87 7.75
N ARG A 4 23.90 -44.95 8.14
CA ARG A 4 25.18 -44.88 8.85
C ARG A 4 26.33 -44.45 7.94
N LEU A 5 26.25 -44.74 6.64
CA LEU A 5 27.22 -44.30 5.63
C LEU A 5 27.07 -42.81 5.30
N ALA A 6 25.86 -42.27 5.38
CA ALA A 6 25.55 -40.87 5.11
C ALA A 6 25.69 -39.93 6.33
N GLY A 7 26.14 -40.44 7.49
CA GLY A 7 26.25 -39.64 8.73
C GLY A 7 24.91 -39.15 9.30
N LEU A 8 23.78 -39.67 8.82
CA LEU A 8 22.44 -39.23 9.20
C LEU A 8 21.84 -40.14 10.27
N SER A 9 21.22 -39.54 11.29
CA SER A 9 20.43 -40.30 12.27
C SER A 9 19.20 -40.91 11.60
N ARG A 10 18.76 -42.09 12.07
CA ARG A 10 17.55 -42.75 11.55
C ARG A 10 16.30 -41.88 11.66
N SER A 11 16.22 -41.03 12.68
CA SER A 11 15.12 -40.07 12.87
C SER A 11 15.17 -38.94 11.85
N ALA A 12 16.36 -38.43 11.51
CA ALA A 12 16.52 -37.43 10.45
C ALA A 12 16.15 -38.00 9.07
N TYR A 13 16.51 -39.27 8.79
CA TYR A 13 16.15 -39.93 7.53
C TYR A 13 14.64 -40.22 7.40
N ARG A 14 13.97 -40.59 8.50
CA ARG A 14 12.52 -40.84 8.52
C ARG A 14 11.69 -39.56 8.64
N ARG A 15 12.31 -38.41 8.89
CA ARG A 15 11.61 -37.14 8.87
C ARG A 15 11.17 -36.90 7.43
N PRO A 16 9.87 -36.85 7.12
CA PRO A 16 9.45 -36.45 5.79
C PRO A 16 10.05 -35.07 5.51
N LEU A 17 10.77 -34.95 4.40
CA LEU A 17 11.22 -33.64 3.89
C LEU A 17 9.95 -32.81 3.75
N GLN A 18 9.88 -31.68 4.45
CA GLN A 18 8.74 -30.75 4.42
C GLN A 18 8.47 -30.15 3.02
N GLY A 19 9.14 -30.64 1.96
CA GLY A 19 9.04 -30.20 0.57
C GLY A 19 8.07 -30.99 -0.31
N GLU A 20 7.45 -32.08 0.18
CA GLU A 20 6.46 -32.86 -0.61
C GLU A 20 5.02 -32.34 -0.44
N THR A 21 4.84 -31.02 -0.30
CA THR A 21 3.52 -30.39 -0.50
C THR A 21 3.62 -29.51 -1.73
N THR A 22 3.41 -30.14 -2.89
CA THR A 22 3.53 -29.56 -4.24
C THR A 22 2.47 -28.50 -4.56
N ALA A 23 1.57 -28.18 -3.62
CA ALA A 23 0.53 -27.17 -3.77
C ALA A 23 0.79 -26.02 -2.79
N ASP A 24 0.99 -24.81 -3.31
CA ASP A 24 1.03 -23.60 -2.48
C ASP A 24 -0.30 -23.50 -1.68
N PRO A 25 -0.29 -23.67 -0.35
CA PRO A 25 -1.51 -23.60 0.45
C PRO A 25 -2.17 -22.21 0.38
N ASP A 26 -1.43 -21.20 -0.09
CA ASP A 26 -1.90 -19.82 -0.21
C ASP A 26 -2.49 -19.52 -1.60
N LEU A 27 -2.49 -20.47 -2.55
CA LEU A 27 -2.90 -20.22 -3.94
C LEU A 27 -4.33 -19.66 -4.05
N ALA A 28 -5.28 -20.29 -3.37
CA ALA A 28 -6.68 -19.83 -3.36
C ALA A 28 -6.83 -18.41 -2.79
N LEU A 29 -6.04 -18.08 -1.76
CA LEU A 29 -6.04 -16.74 -1.18
C LEU A 29 -5.37 -15.72 -2.10
N ARG A 30 -4.28 -16.09 -2.78
CA ARG A 30 -3.62 -15.23 -3.77
C ARG A 30 -4.57 -14.89 -4.92
N ASP A 31 -5.29 -15.88 -5.45
CA ASP A 31 -6.23 -15.67 -6.55
C ASP A 31 -7.41 -14.78 -6.12
N TRP A 32 -7.90 -14.98 -4.92
CA TRP A 32 -8.90 -14.10 -4.33
C TRP A 32 -8.39 -12.65 -4.21
N LEU A 33 -7.19 -12.45 -3.66
CA LEU A 33 -6.58 -11.12 -3.52
C LEU A 33 -6.34 -10.43 -4.87
N ARG A 34 -5.95 -11.18 -5.90
CA ARG A 34 -5.80 -10.67 -7.27
C ARG A 34 -7.14 -10.23 -7.84
N ALA A 35 -8.19 -11.04 -7.69
CA ALA A 35 -9.55 -10.69 -8.14
C ALA A 35 -10.07 -9.44 -7.41
N TYR A 36 -9.86 -9.39 -6.09
CA TYR A 36 -10.23 -8.26 -5.25
C TYR A 36 -9.52 -6.96 -5.65
N ALA A 37 -8.20 -7.03 -5.90
CA ALA A 37 -7.42 -5.87 -6.32
C ALA A 37 -7.83 -5.35 -7.71
N LYS A 38 -8.21 -6.25 -8.63
CA LYS A 38 -8.77 -5.87 -9.95
C LYS A 38 -10.11 -5.15 -9.80
N LYS A 39 -11.00 -5.65 -8.94
CA LYS A 39 -12.31 -5.03 -8.66
C LYS A 39 -12.17 -3.69 -7.93
N HIS A 40 -11.17 -3.57 -7.05
CA HIS A 40 -10.96 -2.40 -6.20
C HIS A 40 -9.53 -1.85 -6.32
N PRO A 41 -9.16 -1.23 -7.46
CA PRO A 41 -7.77 -0.80 -7.72
C PRO A 41 -7.26 0.29 -6.76
N ARG A 42 -8.16 0.93 -6.01
CA ARG A 42 -7.84 1.99 -5.05
C ARG A 42 -7.79 1.50 -3.60
N TRP A 43 -8.07 0.23 -3.37
CA TRP A 43 -8.19 -0.34 -2.03
C TRP A 43 -6.95 -1.15 -1.70
N GLY A 44 -6.42 -0.96 -0.49
CA GLY A 44 -5.22 -1.67 -0.03
C GLY A 44 -5.52 -2.89 0.83
N TYR A 45 -4.44 -3.56 1.24
CA TYR A 45 -4.50 -4.80 2.03
C TYR A 45 -5.35 -4.71 3.31
N ARG A 46 -5.45 -3.53 3.94
CA ARG A 46 -6.28 -3.33 5.15
C ARG A 46 -7.76 -3.54 4.86
N ARG A 47 -8.28 -3.00 3.75
CA ARG A 47 -9.67 -3.22 3.34
C ARG A 47 -9.87 -4.66 2.89
N ALA A 48 -8.91 -5.19 2.11
CA ALA A 48 -8.95 -6.59 1.69
C ALA A 48 -9.03 -7.55 2.88
N TYR A 49 -8.37 -7.25 3.99
CA TYR A 49 -8.47 -8.06 5.22
C TYR A 49 -9.87 -8.06 5.84
N HIS A 50 -10.53 -6.91 5.91
CA HIS A 50 -11.89 -6.84 6.45
C HIS A 50 -12.89 -7.56 5.54
N ASP A 51 -12.77 -7.40 4.23
CA ASP A 51 -13.65 -8.04 3.26
C ASP A 51 -13.40 -9.55 3.22
N ALA A 52 -12.15 -10.00 3.30
CA ALA A 52 -11.80 -11.42 3.43
C ALA A 52 -12.42 -12.04 4.69
N ARG A 53 -12.42 -11.33 5.82
CA ARG A 53 -13.10 -11.79 7.05
C ARG A 53 -14.62 -11.89 6.86
N GLY A 54 -15.22 -10.95 6.13
CA GLY A 54 -16.65 -10.97 5.79
C GLY A 54 -17.02 -12.16 4.89
N GLU A 55 -16.12 -12.59 4.02
CA GLU A 55 -16.28 -13.77 3.16
C GLU A 55 -15.91 -15.10 3.86
N GLY A 56 -15.58 -15.08 5.15
CA GLY A 56 -15.32 -16.28 5.95
C GLY A 56 -13.87 -16.76 5.96
N TRP A 57 -12.92 -15.99 5.41
CA TRP A 57 -11.51 -16.35 5.45
C TRP A 57 -10.91 -16.18 6.86
N VAL A 58 -10.40 -17.26 7.44
CA VAL A 58 -9.71 -17.23 8.75
C VAL A 58 -8.21 -17.00 8.55
N VAL A 59 -7.84 -15.78 8.16
CA VAL A 59 -6.44 -15.37 7.98
C VAL A 59 -6.08 -14.12 8.78
N ASN A 60 -4.82 -14.03 9.18
CA ASN A 60 -4.27 -12.88 9.89
C ASN A 60 -3.97 -11.74 8.88
N HIS A 61 -4.19 -10.49 9.29
CA HIS A 61 -3.84 -9.30 8.51
C HIS A 61 -2.37 -9.29 8.06
N LYS A 62 -1.44 -9.85 8.86
CA LYS A 62 -0.02 -9.98 8.51
C LYS A 62 0.20 -10.87 7.27
N LYS A 63 -0.56 -11.96 7.16
CA LYS A 63 -0.48 -12.88 6.02
C LYS A 63 -0.98 -12.21 4.75
N ILE A 64 -2.11 -11.52 4.82
CA ILE A 64 -2.63 -10.74 3.69
C ILE A 64 -1.64 -9.66 3.29
N GLN A 65 -1.08 -8.91 4.24
CA GLN A 65 -0.07 -7.89 3.94
C GLN A 65 1.16 -8.47 3.24
N ARG A 66 1.64 -9.65 3.66
CA ARG A 66 2.77 -10.35 3.04
C ARG A 66 2.44 -10.73 1.60
N LEU A 67 1.35 -11.47 1.39
CA LEU A 67 0.91 -11.91 0.06
C LEU A 67 0.64 -10.73 -0.88
N TRP A 68 0.04 -9.66 -0.35
CA TRP A 68 -0.21 -8.43 -1.11
C TRP A 68 1.06 -7.76 -1.62
N ARG A 69 2.17 -7.84 -0.86
CA ARG A 69 3.49 -7.35 -1.29
C ARG A 69 4.14 -8.29 -2.30
N GLU A 70 4.08 -9.60 -2.06
CA GLU A 70 4.61 -10.63 -2.97
C GLU A 70 3.94 -10.57 -4.35
N GLU A 71 2.63 -10.34 -4.39
CA GLU A 71 1.83 -10.19 -5.62
C GLU A 71 1.99 -8.80 -6.28
N GLY A 72 2.77 -7.88 -5.69
CA GLY A 72 3.02 -6.56 -6.27
C GLY A 72 1.79 -5.65 -6.33
N LEU A 73 0.74 -5.91 -5.54
CA LEU A 73 -0.55 -5.22 -5.56
C LEU A 73 -0.47 -3.81 -4.94
N ARG A 74 0.42 -2.94 -5.40
CA ARG A 74 0.54 -1.60 -4.81
C ARG A 74 -0.66 -0.71 -5.16
N VAL A 75 -1.28 -0.13 -4.13
CA VAL A 75 -2.31 0.90 -4.33
C VAL A 75 -1.65 2.12 -4.96
N PRO A 76 -2.13 2.62 -6.11
CA PRO A 76 -1.61 3.82 -6.73
C PRO A 76 -1.68 5.02 -5.79
N GLN A 77 -0.56 5.73 -5.63
CA GLN A 77 -0.52 6.97 -4.86
C GLN A 77 -1.38 8.02 -5.54
N ARG A 78 -2.30 8.63 -4.78
CA ARG A 78 -3.15 9.70 -5.29
C ARG A 78 -2.29 10.93 -5.57
N ARG A 79 -2.05 11.24 -6.84
CA ARG A 79 -1.50 12.55 -7.21
C ARG A 79 -2.54 13.63 -6.91
N ARG A 80 -2.14 14.64 -6.12
CA ARG A 80 -2.97 15.83 -5.91
C ARG A 80 -3.17 16.50 -7.26
N ARG A 81 -4.42 16.56 -7.74
CA ARG A 81 -4.76 17.27 -8.97
C ARG A 81 -4.47 18.75 -8.73
N LYS A 82 -3.52 19.31 -9.50
CA LYS A 82 -3.35 20.77 -9.54
C LYS A 82 -4.65 21.35 -10.11
N ARG A 83 -5.18 22.41 -9.49
CA ARG A 83 -6.27 23.17 -10.13
C ARG A 83 -5.65 23.83 -11.36
N VAL A 84 -6.12 23.46 -12.54
CA VAL A 84 -5.71 24.05 -13.81
C VAL A 84 -6.92 24.79 -14.33
N GLY A 85 -6.78 26.08 -14.59
CA GLY A 85 -7.85 26.98 -15.00
C GLY A 85 -7.68 28.38 -14.41
N SER A 86 -8.20 29.39 -15.09
CA SER A 86 -8.40 30.72 -14.53
C SER A 86 -9.54 30.70 -13.51
N SER A 87 -9.49 31.62 -12.54
CA SER A 87 -10.64 31.88 -11.67
C SER A 87 -11.87 32.17 -12.54
N THR A 88 -13.01 31.58 -12.20
CA THR A 88 -14.31 31.92 -12.83
C THR A 88 -14.78 33.33 -12.43
N VAL A 89 -14.18 33.89 -11.39
CA VAL A 89 -14.49 35.22 -10.87
C VAL A 89 -13.40 36.19 -11.31
N ASP A 90 -13.81 37.31 -11.89
CA ASP A 90 -12.94 38.42 -12.24
C ASP A 90 -12.31 39.02 -10.98
N ALA A 91 -11.00 39.25 -11.03
CA ALA A 91 -10.32 39.94 -9.95
C ALA A 91 -10.78 41.41 -9.90
N PRO A 92 -11.09 41.97 -8.72
CA PRO A 92 -11.51 43.35 -8.60
C PRO A 92 -10.40 44.30 -9.05
N ALA A 93 -10.73 45.27 -9.90
CA ALA A 93 -9.78 46.30 -10.31
C ALA A 93 -9.58 47.34 -9.19
N ALA A 94 -8.33 47.72 -8.92
CA ALA A 94 -8.00 48.76 -7.96
C ALA A 94 -8.20 50.15 -8.59
N VAL A 95 -9.40 50.71 -8.46
CA VAL A 95 -9.77 52.01 -9.08
C VAL A 95 -9.30 53.21 -8.26
N ALA A 96 -9.04 53.03 -6.96
CA ALA A 96 -8.55 54.06 -6.06
C ALA A 96 -7.65 53.44 -4.96
N PRO A 97 -6.76 54.24 -4.32
CA PRO A 97 -6.00 53.79 -3.17
C PRO A 97 -6.92 53.26 -2.06
N ASN A 98 -6.50 52.21 -1.36
CA ASN A 98 -7.21 51.59 -0.23
C ASN A 98 -8.59 50.97 -0.53
N LEU A 99 -8.95 50.75 -1.80
CA LEU A 99 -10.23 50.13 -2.18
C LEU A 99 -10.18 48.59 -2.27
N VAL A 100 -9.00 48.05 -2.63
CA VAL A 100 -8.77 46.61 -2.78
C VAL A 100 -7.56 46.23 -1.95
N TRP A 101 -7.74 45.27 -1.03
CA TRP A 101 -6.65 44.68 -0.27
C TRP A 101 -6.39 43.26 -0.75
N ALA A 102 -5.17 43.00 -1.19
CA ALA A 102 -4.68 41.65 -1.42
C ALA A 102 -3.90 41.21 -0.19
N VAL A 103 -4.19 40.00 0.30
CA VAL A 103 -3.39 39.36 1.34
C VAL A 103 -2.60 38.25 0.66
N ASP A 104 -1.30 38.42 0.56
CA ASP A 104 -0.38 37.35 0.24
C ASP A 104 0.23 36.77 1.52
N PHE A 105 0.74 35.55 1.44
CA PHE A 105 1.47 34.94 2.54
C PHE A 105 2.94 34.97 2.18
N GLN A 106 3.77 35.46 3.09
CA GLN A 106 5.20 35.47 2.89
C GLN A 106 5.78 34.18 3.48
N PHE A 107 6.62 33.50 2.69
CA PHE A 107 7.35 32.34 3.15
C PHE A 107 8.80 32.74 3.37
N ASP A 108 9.30 32.47 4.55
CA ASP A 108 10.72 32.58 4.87
C ASP A 108 11.30 31.18 5.14
N ALA A 109 12.60 31.08 5.27
CA ALA A 109 13.28 29.84 5.66
C ALA A 109 14.12 30.07 6.91
N ASP A 110 14.10 29.11 7.83
CA ASP A 110 15.05 29.12 8.95
C ASP A 110 16.49 28.86 8.46
N GLU A 111 17.47 29.02 9.35
CA GLU A 111 18.88 28.74 9.07
C GLU A 111 19.14 27.27 8.63
N GLN A 112 18.18 26.38 8.85
CA GLN A 112 18.22 24.97 8.44
C GLN A 112 17.44 24.70 7.13
N GLY A 113 16.92 25.75 6.48
CA GLY A 113 16.16 25.68 5.22
C GLY A 113 14.72 25.18 5.36
N ARG A 114 14.16 25.11 6.57
CA ARG A 114 12.75 24.73 6.77
C ARG A 114 11.85 25.92 6.48
N PRO A 115 10.79 25.74 5.67
CA PRO A 115 9.90 26.84 5.32
C PRO A 115 9.05 27.23 6.53
N ILE A 116 9.11 28.51 6.90
CA ILE A 116 8.26 29.15 7.90
C ILE A 116 7.25 30.03 7.16
N LYS A 117 5.98 29.95 7.57
CA LYS A 117 4.91 30.78 7.04
C LYS A 117 4.70 31.97 7.97
N ILE A 118 4.81 33.18 7.44
CA ILE A 118 4.60 34.46 8.14
C ILE A 118 3.30 35.09 7.64
#